data_AF-A0A0U5IFK2-F1
#
_entry.id   AF-A0A0U5IFK2-F1
#
_cell.length_a   1.000
_cell.length_b   1.000
_cell.length_c   1.000
_cell.angle_alpha   90.00
_cell.angle_beta   90.00
_cell.angle_gamma   90.00
#
_symmetry.space_group_name_H-M   'P 1'
#
loop_
_entity.id
_entity.type
_entity.pdbx_description
1 polymer ?
#
loop_
_entity_poly.entity_id
_entity_poly.type
_entity_poly.pdbx_seq_one_letter_code
_entity_poly.pdbx_strand_id
1 'polypeptide(L)'
;MVLRVAWRIRNGWPKPVGDYTSVEKRVSKLVHWRLIIGTVPMPISGFMMSTMGGHGVHFFGGELIARTPDPANPQEVVALNATLAEAGHALHGWGGYLIIGVVVLHSVGALKHHLIERDGTLRRMLGAEVRVVP
;
A
#
# COMPACT_ATOMS: atom_id res chain seq x y z
N MET A 1 -1.35 8.34 6.06
CA MET A 1 -2.12 7.52 5.10
C MET A 1 -3.62 7.67 5.27
N VAL A 2 -4.16 7.61 6.50
CA VAL A 2 -5.58 7.88 6.78
C VAL A 2 -6.06 9.23 6.22
N LEU A 3 -5.26 10.30 6.37
CA LEU A 3 -5.56 11.60 5.78
C LEU A 3 -5.71 11.55 4.25
N ARG A 4 -4.87 10.77 3.56
CA ARG A 4 -4.92 10.62 2.09
C ARG A 4 -6.17 9.84 1.66
N VAL A 5 -6.54 8.80 2.41
CA VAL A 5 -7.79 8.04 2.20
C VAL A 5 -9.00 8.98 2.36
N ALA A 6 -9.08 9.68 3.49
CA ALA A 6 -10.16 10.62 3.78
C ALA A 6 -10.26 11.74 2.73
N TRP A 7 -9.12 12.28 2.32
CA TRP A 7 -9.06 13.28 1.25
C TRP A 7 -9.64 12.78 -0.07
N ARG A 8 -9.34 11.53 -0.45
CA ARG A 8 -9.82 10.94 -1.70
C ARG A 8 -11.30 10.55 -1.65
N ILE A 9 -11.80 10.15 -0.49
CA ILE A 9 -13.24 9.95 -0.28
C ILE A 9 -13.99 11.27 -0.41
N ARG A 10 -13.47 12.36 0.20
CA ARG A 10 -14.12 13.67 0.20
C ARG A 10 -14.03 14.42 -1.13
N ASN A 11 -12.86 14.44 -1.76
CA ASN A 11 -12.61 15.26 -2.96
C ASN A 11 -12.69 14.45 -4.27
N GLY A 12 -12.84 13.13 -4.17
CA GLY A 12 -12.88 12.24 -5.33
C GLY A 12 -11.56 12.15 -6.10
N TRP A 13 -11.68 11.70 -7.35
CA TRP A 13 -10.56 11.50 -8.26
C TRP A 13 -10.40 12.70 -9.20
N PRO A 14 -9.17 13.15 -9.47
CA PRO A 14 -8.94 14.20 -10.46
C PRO A 14 -9.48 13.76 -11.82
N LYS A 15 -10.04 14.70 -12.59
CA LYS A 15 -10.47 14.44 -13.97
C LYS A 15 -9.31 13.91 -14.82
N PRO A 16 -9.52 12.96 -15.75
CA PRO A 16 -8.51 12.58 -16.74
C PRO A 16 -7.87 13.81 -17.42
N VAL A 17 -6.57 13.75 -17.74
CA VAL A 17 -5.87 14.88 -18.41
C VAL A 17 -6.16 14.92 -19.91
N GLY A 18 -6.36 13.75 -20.52
CA GLY A 18 -6.79 13.60 -21.91
C GLY A 18 -7.97 12.64 -22.04
N ASP A 19 -8.37 12.39 -23.29
CA ASP A 19 -9.47 11.50 -23.59
C ASP A 19 -9.03 10.03 -23.64
N TYR A 20 -8.99 9.40 -22.47
CA TYR A 20 -8.67 7.98 -22.36
C TYR A 20 -9.89 7.10 -22.61
N THR A 21 -9.63 5.86 -23.01
CA THR A 21 -10.68 4.85 -23.14
C THR A 21 -11.37 4.58 -21.79
N SER A 22 -12.61 4.12 -21.84
CA SER A 22 -13.37 3.74 -20.64
C SER A 22 -12.66 2.66 -19.80
N VAL A 23 -11.88 1.80 -20.45
CA VAL A 23 -11.07 0.75 -19.79
C VAL A 23 -9.92 1.38 -19.02
N GLU A 24 -9.15 2.28 -19.62
CA GLU A 24 -8.03 2.97 -18.94
C GLU A 24 -8.50 3.78 -17.74
N LYS A 25 -9.63 4.50 -17.87
CA LYS A 25 -10.25 5.25 -16.77
C LYS A 25 -10.61 4.32 -15.60
N ARG A 26 -11.18 3.14 -15.88
CA ARG A 26 -11.55 2.15 -14.85
C ARG A 26 -10.33 1.49 -14.21
N VAL A 27 -9.36 1.05 -15.00
CA VAL A 27 -8.12 0.40 -14.52
C VAL A 27 -7.32 1.37 -13.65
N SER A 28 -7.17 2.63 -14.09
CA SER A 28 -6.49 3.66 -13.31
C SER A 28 -7.16 3.85 -11.94
N LYS A 29 -8.50 3.95 -11.89
CA LYS A 29 -9.23 4.07 -10.62
C LYS A 29 -9.06 2.84 -9.72
N LEU A 30 -9.09 1.64 -10.29
CA LEU A 30 -8.90 0.39 -9.55
C LEU A 30 -7.48 0.31 -8.96
N VAL A 31 -6.46 0.61 -9.76
CA VAL A 31 -5.05 0.62 -9.33
C VAL A 31 -4.86 1.58 -8.16
N HIS A 32 -5.33 2.83 -8.30
CA HIS A 32 -5.17 3.78 -7.22
C HIS A 32 -5.94 3.39 -5.95
N TRP A 33 -7.15 2.82 -6.08
CA TRP A 33 -7.87 2.30 -4.92
C TRP A 33 -7.11 1.18 -4.23
N ARG A 34 -6.55 0.22 -4.98
CA ARG A 34 -5.75 -0.87 -4.42
C ARG A 34 -4.53 -0.35 -3.67
N LEU A 35 -3.82 0.63 -4.22
CA LEU A 35 -2.68 1.26 -3.55
C LEU A 35 -3.10 1.97 -2.26
N ILE A 36 -4.21 2.72 -2.28
CA ILE A 36 -4.72 3.44 -1.12
C ILE A 36 -5.16 2.46 -0.04
N ILE A 37 -5.98 1.46 -0.40
CA ILE A 37 -6.46 0.45 0.54
C ILE A 37 -5.27 -0.30 1.11
N GLY A 38 -4.35 -0.79 0.28
CA GLY A 38 -3.17 -1.54 0.71
C GLY A 38 -2.32 -0.87 1.77
N THR A 39 -2.33 0.47 1.86
CA THR A 39 -1.56 1.21 2.87
C THR A 39 -2.01 0.98 4.32
N VAL A 40 -3.19 0.37 4.54
CA VAL A 40 -3.71 0.09 5.89
C VAL A 40 -3.61 -1.40 6.28
N PRO A 41 -4.10 -2.37 5.48
CA PRO A 41 -3.96 -3.79 5.80
C PRO A 41 -2.52 -4.26 5.84
N MET A 42 -1.60 -3.70 5.05
CA MET A 42 -0.20 -4.14 5.03
C MET A 42 0.53 -3.87 6.37
N PRO A 43 0.48 -2.65 6.95
CA PRO A 43 0.99 -2.43 8.30
C PRO A 43 0.28 -3.26 9.36
N ILE A 44 -1.04 -3.42 9.26
CA ILE A 44 -1.82 -4.19 10.24
C ILE A 44 -1.43 -5.67 10.20
N SER A 45 -1.29 -6.28 9.02
CA SER A 45 -0.88 -7.68 8.88
C SER A 45 0.54 -7.91 9.36
N GLY A 46 1.46 -6.97 9.10
CA GLY A 46 2.84 -7.02 9.61
C GLY A 46 2.89 -6.88 11.13
N PHE A 47 2.12 -5.94 11.69
CA PHE A 47 2.00 -5.77 13.13
C PHE A 47 1.42 -7.02 13.80
N MET A 48 0.36 -7.60 13.22
CA MET A 48 -0.25 -8.83 13.71
C MET A 48 0.72 -10.01 13.65
N MET A 49 1.48 -10.15 12.56
CA MET A 49 2.50 -11.17 12.39
C MET A 49 3.57 -11.07 13.49
N SER A 50 4.15 -9.89 13.70
CA SER A 50 5.21 -9.71 14.71
C SER A 50 4.68 -9.92 16.12
N THR A 51 3.61 -9.22 16.50
CA THR A 51 3.09 -9.25 17.87
C THR A 51 2.56 -10.63 18.27
N MET A 52 1.73 -11.24 17.42
CA MET A 52 1.14 -12.55 17.72
C MET A 52 2.17 -13.68 17.60
N GLY A 53 3.22 -13.49 16.80
CA GLY A 53 4.37 -14.37 16.72
C GLY A 53 5.33 -14.27 17.92
N GLY A 54 5.06 -13.38 18.89
CA GLY A 54 5.94 -13.18 20.05
C GLY A 54 7.18 -12.35 19.75
N HIS A 55 7.30 -11.81 18.53
CA HIS A 55 8.35 -10.87 18.17
C HIS A 55 8.04 -9.49 18.74
N GLY A 56 9.07 -8.84 19.30
CA GLY A 56 8.97 -7.46 19.74
C GLY A 56 8.73 -6.51 18.57
N VAL A 57 8.06 -5.39 18.84
CA VAL A 57 7.86 -4.31 17.87
C VAL A 57 8.52 -3.07 18.40
N HIS A 58 9.49 -2.54 17.65
CA HIS A 58 10.15 -1.27 17.96
C HIS A 58 9.71 -0.19 16.98
N PHE A 59 9.49 1.01 17.49
CA PHE A 59 9.09 2.17 16.70
C PHE A 59 9.90 3.38 17.12
N PHE A 60 10.67 3.92 16.18
CA PHE A 60 11.60 5.03 16.41
C PHE A 60 12.53 4.83 17.63
N GLY A 61 13.03 3.60 17.80
CA GLY A 61 13.93 3.24 18.91
C GLY A 61 13.23 2.97 20.25
N GLY A 62 11.93 3.24 20.37
CA GLY A 62 11.12 2.82 21.51
C GLY A 62 10.55 1.42 21.31
N GLU A 63 10.51 0.62 22.38
CA GLU A 63 9.79 -0.65 22.39
C GLU A 63 8.29 -0.37 22.54
N LEU A 64 7.50 -0.72 21.51
CA LEU A 64 6.03 -0.66 21.56
C LEU A 64 5.45 -1.91 22.21
N ILE A 65 6.00 -3.07 21.83
CA ILE A 65 5.59 -4.38 22.31
C ILE A 65 6.86 -5.17 22.63
N ALA A 66 6.96 -5.62 23.87
CA ALA A 66 8.05 -6.47 24.32
C ALA A 66 8.02 -7.81 23.58
N ARG A 67 9.21 -8.35 23.28
CA ARG A 67 9.33 -9.71 22.78
C ARG A 67 8.92 -10.72 23.87
N THR A 68 8.42 -11.88 23.46
CA THR A 68 8.09 -13.00 24.35
C THR A 68 9.15 -14.09 24.17
N PRO A 69 10.27 -14.05 24.92
CA PRO A 69 11.35 -15.03 24.74
C PRO A 69 10.91 -16.42 25.21
N ASP A 70 11.44 -17.46 24.56
CA ASP A 70 11.21 -18.84 24.99
C ASP A 70 11.98 -19.15 26.29
N PRO A 71 11.31 -19.67 27.34
CA PRO A 71 11.97 -20.08 28.57
C PRO A 71 13.09 -21.13 28.40
N ALA A 72 12.99 -22.01 27.40
CA ALA A 72 13.98 -23.03 27.08
C ALA A 72 15.12 -22.49 26.21
N ASN A 73 14.85 -21.49 25.37
CA ASN A 73 15.83 -20.84 24.52
C ASN A 73 15.56 -19.33 24.41
N PRO A 74 16.21 -18.46 25.23
CA PRO A 74 15.96 -17.01 25.20
C PRO A 74 16.32 -16.29 23.88
N GLN A 75 16.92 -16.99 22.92
CA GLN A 75 17.15 -16.50 21.56
C GLN A 75 15.92 -16.70 20.65
N GLU A 76 15.02 -17.60 21.00
CA GLU A 76 13.75 -17.86 20.31
C GLU A 76 12.59 -17.11 20.98
N VAL A 77 11.44 -17.12 20.31
CA VAL A 77 10.22 -16.48 20.78
C VAL A 77 9.06 -17.48 20.85
N VAL A 78 8.15 -17.25 21.78
CA VAL A 78 6.91 -18.03 21.90
C VAL A 78 5.77 -17.20 21.33
N ALA A 79 5.08 -17.75 20.35
CA ALA A 79 3.90 -17.13 19.77
C ALA A 79 2.80 -16.96 20.84
N LEU A 80 2.25 -15.76 20.93
CA LEU A 80 1.07 -15.48 21.76
C LEU A 80 -0.17 -16.14 21.17
N ASN A 81 -0.26 -16.18 19.84
CA ASN A 81 -1.30 -16.87 19.11
C ASN A 81 -0.78 -17.29 17.73
N ALA A 82 -0.44 -18.57 17.59
CA ALA A 82 0.15 -19.10 16.36
C ALA A 82 -0.78 -18.93 15.14
N THR A 83 -2.09 -19.14 15.32
CA THR A 83 -3.09 -19.01 14.25
C THR A 83 -3.16 -17.59 13.70
N LEU A 84 -3.19 -16.58 14.59
CA LEU A 84 -3.20 -15.18 14.16
C LEU A 84 -1.85 -14.75 13.57
N ALA A 85 -0.74 -15.25 14.10
CA ALA A 85 0.59 -14.99 13.56
C ALA A 85 0.72 -15.52 12.12
N GLU A 86 0.27 -16.75 11.87
CA GLU A 86 0.26 -17.37 10.55
C GLU A 86 -0.68 -16.64 9.58
N ALA A 87 -1.88 -16.26 10.03
CA ALA A 87 -2.79 -15.43 9.24
C ALA A 87 -2.13 -14.08 8.87
N GLY A 88 -1.42 -13.45 9.81
CA GLY A 88 -0.67 -12.22 9.58
C GLY A 88 0.44 -12.41 8.54
N HIS A 89 1.20 -13.50 8.67
CA HIS A 89 2.24 -13.90 7.73
C HIS A 89 1.69 -14.09 6.31
N ALA A 90 0.62 -14.87 6.15
CA ALA A 90 -0.01 -15.12 4.87
C ALA A 90 -0.56 -13.83 4.24
N LEU A 91 -1.30 -13.03 5.00
CA LEU A 91 -1.87 -11.77 4.51
C LEU A 91 -0.79 -10.76 4.11
N HIS A 92 0.29 -10.66 4.89
CA HIS A 92 1.39 -9.75 4.58
C HIS A 92 2.21 -10.22 3.38
N GLY A 93 2.51 -11.52 3.28
CA GLY A 93 3.25 -12.10 2.16
C GLY A 93 2.49 -11.95 0.83
N TRP A 94 1.28 -12.51 0.75
CA TRP A 94 0.45 -12.41 -0.45
C TRP A 94 0.03 -10.97 -0.77
N GLY A 95 -0.30 -10.19 0.27
CA GLY A 95 -0.60 -8.77 0.13
C GLY A 95 0.58 -7.99 -0.43
N GLY A 96 1.80 -8.31 0.00
CA GLY A 96 3.04 -7.71 -0.50
C GLY A 96 3.23 -7.94 -1.99
N TYR A 97 3.13 -9.19 -2.45
CA TYR A 97 3.23 -9.52 -3.87
C TYR A 97 2.15 -8.83 -4.71
N LEU A 98 0.90 -8.78 -4.21
CA LEU A 98 -0.18 -8.06 -4.87
C LEU A 98 0.13 -6.56 -5.00
N ILE A 99 0.57 -5.91 -3.92
CA ILE A 99 0.90 -4.48 -3.93
C ILE A 99 2.07 -4.18 -4.86
N ILE A 100 3.10 -5.02 -4.89
CA ILE A 100 4.21 -4.91 -5.86
C ILE A 100 3.67 -4.91 -7.29
N GLY A 101 2.82 -5.88 -7.65
CA GLY A 101 2.21 -5.94 -8.98
C GLY A 101 1.40 -4.69 -9.31
N VAL A 102 0.63 -4.16 -8.34
CA VAL A 102 -0.15 -2.93 -8.53
C VAL A 102 0.75 -1.70 -8.68
N VAL A 103 1.85 -1.61 -7.93
CA VAL A 103 2.84 -0.52 -8.06
C VAL A 103 3.49 -0.56 -9.44
N VAL A 104 3.91 -1.74 -9.91
CA VAL A 104 4.47 -1.90 -11.26
C VAL A 104 3.46 -1.44 -12.31
N LEU A 105 2.20 -1.89 -12.22
CA LEU A 105 1.14 -1.48 -13.16
C LEU A 105 0.89 0.04 -13.11
N HIS A 106 0.92 0.64 -11.92
CA HIS A 106 0.80 2.09 -11.74
C HIS A 106 1.94 2.85 -12.42
N SER A 107 3.19 2.44 -12.16
CA SER A 107 4.38 3.06 -12.72
C SER A 107 4.44 2.92 -14.24
N VAL A 108 4.14 1.74 -14.77
CA VAL A 108 4.07 1.50 -16.22
C VAL A 108 2.98 2.34 -16.86
N GLY A 109 1.79 2.43 -16.25
CA GLY A 109 0.72 3.29 -16.74
C GLY A 109 1.11 4.77 -16.79
N ALA A 110 1.74 5.27 -15.73
CA ALA A 110 2.21 6.65 -15.69
C ALA A 110 3.30 6.93 -16.74
N LEU A 111 4.22 5.99 -16.95
CA LEU A 111 5.26 6.09 -17.98
C LEU A 111 4.71 5.98 -19.40
N LYS A 112 3.73 5.08 -19.64
CA LYS A 112 3.01 4.98 -20.92
C LYS A 112 2.44 6.35 -21.29
N HIS A 113 1.61 6.92 -20.41
CA HIS A 113 1.01 8.24 -20.59
C HIS A 113 2.02 9.35 -20.80
N HIS A 114 3.18 9.27 -20.15
CA HIS A 114 4.22 10.28 -20.30
C HIS A 114 5.02 10.15 -21.61
N LEU A 115 5.34 8.94 -22.05
CA LEU A 115 6.24 8.69 -23.17
C LEU A 115 5.51 8.53 -24.50
N ILE A 116 4.34 7.87 -24.49
CA ILE A 116 3.55 7.54 -25.68
C ILE A 116 2.50 8.62 -25.92
N GLU A 117 1.58 8.82 -24.98
CA GLU A 117 0.52 9.85 -25.10
C GLU A 117 1.07 11.26 -24.92
N ARG A 118 2.26 11.39 -24.32
CA ARG A 118 2.95 12.68 -24.04
C ARG A 118 2.05 13.67 -23.32
N ASP A 119 1.18 13.17 -22.45
CA ASP A 119 0.26 13.99 -21.69
C ASP A 119 0.88 14.48 -20.38
N GLY A 120 0.16 15.38 -19.69
CA GLY A 120 0.61 15.94 -18.42
C GLY A 120 0.32 15.07 -17.19
N THR A 121 -0.10 13.80 -17.32
CA THR A 121 -0.51 12.96 -16.17
C THR A 121 0.58 12.87 -15.11
N LEU A 122 1.81 12.56 -15.51
CA LEU A 122 2.95 12.47 -14.59
C LEU A 122 3.30 13.83 -13.99
N ARG A 123 3.30 14.90 -14.80
CA ARG A 123 3.59 16.27 -14.35
C ARG A 123 2.59 16.73 -13.29
N ARG A 124 1.30 16.37 -13.45
CA ARG A 124 0.26 16.64 -12.46
C ARG A 124 0.48 15.90 -11.15
N MET A 125 0.98 14.66 -11.19
CA MET A 125 1.34 13.93 -9.97
C MET A 125 2.48 14.59 -9.20
N LEU A 126 3.39 15.27 -9.92
CA LEU A 126 4.49 16.04 -9.35
C LEU A 126 4.07 17.45 -8.89
N GLY A 127 2.79 17.80 -9.00
CA GLY A 127 2.25 19.10 -8.56
C GLY A 127 2.27 20.21 -9.60
N ALA A 128 2.62 19.92 -10.85
CA ALA A 128 2.50 20.91 -11.92
C ALA A 128 1.03 21.16 -12.28
N GLU A 129 0.69 22.42 -12.59
CA GLU A 129 -0.59 22.74 -13.22
C GLU A 129 -0.60 22.21 -14.65
N VAL A 130 -1.60 21.39 -14.95
CA VAL A 130 -1.78 20.77 -16.26
C VAL A 130 -3.18 21.09 -16.75
N ARG A 131 -3.24 21.72 -17.93
CA ARG A 131 -4.51 22.06 -18.57
C ARG A 131 -5.22 20.77 -18.96
N VAL A 132 -6.40 20.54 -18.40
CA VAL A 132 -7.27 19.43 -18.79
C VAL A 132 -7.93 19.84 -20.10
N VAL A 133 -7.59 19.16 -21.19
CA VAL A 133 -8.25 19.37 -22.48
C VAL A 133 -9.56 18.57 -22.41
N PRO A 134 -10.73 19.21 -22.61
CA PRO A 134 -12.03 18.55 -22.50
C PRO A 134 -12.24 17.49 -23.59
#